data_AF-A0A5C5YXJ7-F1
#
_entry.id   AF-A0A5C5YXJ7-F1
#
_cell.length_a   1.000
_cell.length_b   1.000
_cell.length_c   1.000
_cell.angle_alpha   90.00
_cell.angle_beta   90.00
_cell.angle_gamma   90.00
#
_symmetry.space_group_name_H-M   'P 1'
#
loop_
_entity.id
_entity.type
_entity.pdbx_description
1 polymer ?
#
loop_
_entity_poly.entity_id
_entity_poly.type
_entity_poly.pdbx_seq_one_letter_code
_entity_poly.pdbx_strand_id
1 'polypeptide(L)'
;MANLALGNTDGTIIDRLGAMVALKSLQKHQRTMGCTRRTRQRVCKWVPFRSSPVIPAVLPHIESLHTGDRMGRNRNLARDIRDVLAKWLPKAVASAELNSPAYCLFIWYQDFSGDDVTPQFGLATSEYRDACLETMRKSSALEAIWKPQQICHDPPFPGWPVHQADCEPIAAQSRELYDRLSRRVFGPVARVVWRVRNLRADSQELEMLALNPLRDELHKMAIEMNTSIAWFDLIPVTDDFVVFPCDYIGCWAYDDFTAAVPTDKAALIDRAGLNPFD
;
A
#
# COMPACT_ATOMS: atom_id res chain seq x y z
N MET A 1 -42.03 -5.00 40.96
CA MET A 1 -42.46 -4.09 39.88
C MET A 1 -41.64 -2.82 39.97
N ALA A 2 -40.64 -2.67 39.11
CA ALA A 2 -40.04 -1.39 38.71
C ALA A 2 -39.09 -1.71 37.54
N ASN A 3 -39.52 -1.34 36.32
CA ASN A 3 -38.74 -1.44 35.10
C ASN A 3 -37.79 -0.25 35.02
N LEU A 4 -36.51 -0.50 34.78
CA LEU A 4 -35.57 0.51 34.29
C LEU A 4 -34.96 -0.02 32.99
N ALA A 5 -35.41 0.55 31.89
CA ALA A 5 -34.87 0.36 30.56
C ALA A 5 -33.53 1.08 30.44
N LEU A 6 -32.46 0.33 30.13
CA LEU A 6 -31.19 0.91 29.68
C LEU A 6 -31.23 0.96 28.15
N GLY A 7 -31.30 2.19 27.65
CA GLY A 7 -31.25 2.50 26.23
C GLY A 7 -29.82 2.33 25.68
N ASN A 8 -29.74 1.69 24.52
CA ASN A 8 -28.60 1.63 23.65
C ASN A 8 -28.21 3.03 23.14
N THR A 9 -27.00 3.48 23.43
CA THR A 9 -26.23 4.39 22.57
C THR A 9 -24.75 4.24 22.91
N ASP A 10 -24.01 3.41 22.20
CA ASP A 10 -22.54 3.44 22.23
C ASP A 10 -21.96 2.91 20.91
N GLY A 11 -21.94 3.78 19.91
CA GLY A 11 -21.20 3.58 18.66
C GLY A 11 -20.29 4.75 18.29
N THR A 12 -20.32 5.86 19.04
CA THR A 12 -19.64 7.12 18.67
C THR A 12 -18.52 7.54 19.61
N ILE A 13 -18.34 6.85 20.75
CA ILE A 13 -17.31 7.20 21.74
C ILE A 13 -15.96 6.55 21.41
N ILE A 14 -15.98 5.32 20.88
CA ILE A 14 -14.76 4.57 20.52
C ILE A 14 -14.03 5.24 19.34
N ASP A 15 -14.76 5.68 18.31
CA ASP A 15 -14.17 6.37 17.15
C ASP A 15 -13.55 7.73 17.50
N ARG A 16 -14.13 8.45 18.48
CA ARG A 16 -13.59 9.74 18.94
C ARG A 16 -12.34 9.58 19.80
N LEU A 17 -12.22 8.47 20.54
CA LEU A 17 -11.02 8.17 21.34
C LEU A 17 -9.83 7.79 20.46
N GLY A 18 -10.05 7.04 19.36
CA GLY A 18 -9.00 6.73 18.38
C GLY A 18 -8.40 7.98 17.73
N ALA A 19 -9.26 8.92 17.28
CA ALA A 19 -8.81 10.18 16.67
C ALA A 19 -8.05 11.10 17.64
N MET A 20 -8.43 11.12 18.93
CA MET A 20 -7.77 11.94 19.95
C MET A 20 -6.36 11.43 20.34
N VAL A 21 -6.12 10.12 20.28
CA VAL A 21 -4.80 9.54 20.55
C VAL A 21 -3.82 9.87 19.42
N ALA A 22 -4.27 9.85 18.17
CA ALA A 22 -3.48 10.26 17.01
C ALA A 22 -3.07 11.74 17.06
N LEU A 23 -4.00 12.64 17.43
CA LEU A 23 -3.76 14.08 17.54
C LEU A 23 -2.77 14.46 18.66
N LYS A 24 -2.82 13.77 19.82
CA LYS A 24 -1.88 14.02 20.92
C LYS A 24 -0.46 13.53 20.61
N SER A 25 -0.33 12.47 19.80
CA SER A 25 0.98 11.97 19.37
C SER A 25 1.68 12.97 18.42
N LEU A 26 0.92 13.61 17.53
CA LEU A 26 1.41 14.67 16.63
C LEU A 26 1.86 15.94 17.37
N GLN A 27 1.13 16.38 18.41
CA GLN A 27 1.50 17.57 19.18
C GLN A 27 2.73 17.37 20.07
N LYS A 28 3.01 16.14 20.53
CA LYS A 28 4.21 15.84 21.34
C LYS A 28 5.49 15.90 20.50
N HIS A 29 5.41 15.58 19.20
CA HIS A 29 6.55 15.60 18.28
C HIS A 29 7.03 17.01 17.89
N GLN A 30 6.16 18.02 17.90
CA GLN A 30 6.55 19.39 17.55
C GLN A 30 7.38 20.12 18.63
N ARG A 31 7.52 19.55 19.83
CA ARG A 31 8.23 20.21 20.96
C ARG A 31 9.67 19.73 21.19
N THR A 32 10.18 18.73 20.47
CA THR A 32 11.45 18.07 20.84
C THR A 32 12.61 18.23 19.85
N MET A 33 12.51 19.08 18.83
CA MET A 33 13.62 19.32 17.89
C MET A 33 14.37 20.61 18.21
N GLY A 34 15.16 20.56 19.28
CA GLY A 34 16.14 21.58 19.64
C GLY A 34 17.52 20.96 19.89
N CYS A 35 18.45 21.19 18.94
CA CYS A 35 19.90 21.27 19.14
C CYS A 35 20.68 20.00 19.59
N THR A 36 21.45 19.37 18.69
CA THR A 36 22.94 19.47 18.61
C THR A 36 23.60 18.34 17.79
N ARG A 37 24.70 18.76 17.14
CA ARG A 37 25.97 18.05 16.81
C ARG A 37 26.11 17.18 15.54
N ARG A 38 26.95 17.75 14.68
CA ARG A 38 27.69 17.19 13.52
C ARG A 38 28.25 15.79 13.75
N THR A 39 27.90 14.88 12.85
CA THR A 39 28.73 13.75 12.42
C THR A 39 28.65 13.64 10.90
N ARG A 40 29.79 13.35 10.27
CA ARG A 40 29.97 13.32 8.80
C ARG A 40 29.14 12.19 8.19
N GLN A 41 27.97 12.51 7.65
CA GLN A 41 27.23 11.61 6.75
C GLN A 41 27.78 11.77 5.32
N ARG A 42 28.19 10.64 4.72
CA ARG A 42 28.41 10.54 3.28
C ARG A 42 27.06 10.77 2.61
N VAL A 43 26.93 11.90 1.93
CA VAL A 43 25.74 12.24 1.14
C VAL A 43 25.67 11.27 -0.03
N CYS A 44 24.77 10.29 0.02
CA CYS A 44 24.26 9.65 -1.18
C CYS A 44 23.59 10.75 -2.01
N LYS A 45 24.28 11.20 -3.06
CA LYS A 45 23.73 12.17 -4.01
C LYS A 45 22.47 11.57 -4.62
N TRP A 46 21.33 12.12 -4.25
CA TRP A 46 20.10 12.02 -5.02
C TRP A 46 20.42 12.42 -6.47
N VAL A 47 20.29 11.48 -7.41
CA VAL A 47 20.37 11.78 -8.84
C VAL A 47 18.97 12.20 -9.25
N PRO A 48 18.72 13.48 -9.59
CA PRO A 48 17.42 13.89 -10.09
C PRO A 48 17.11 13.09 -11.35
N PHE A 49 15.88 12.57 -11.40
CA PHE A 49 15.32 11.87 -12.54
C PHE A 49 15.53 12.71 -13.81
N ARG A 50 16.47 12.29 -14.67
CA ARG A 50 16.69 12.96 -15.96
C ARG A 50 15.44 12.72 -16.80
N SER A 51 14.71 13.81 -17.03
CA SER A 51 13.63 13.91 -18.01
C SER A 51 14.01 13.20 -19.31
N SER A 52 13.32 12.11 -19.62
CA SER A 52 13.34 11.45 -20.92
C SER A 52 12.03 11.76 -21.68
N PRO A 53 11.98 11.54 -23.00
CA PRO A 53 11.98 12.56 -24.03
C PRO A 53 10.58 13.15 -24.34
N VAL A 54 10.61 14.28 -25.05
CA VAL A 54 9.50 15.06 -25.60
C VAL A 54 8.34 14.15 -26.09
N ILE A 55 7.18 14.29 -25.46
CA ILE A 55 5.92 13.63 -25.83
C ILE A 55 5.27 14.43 -26.97
N PRO A 56 4.86 13.81 -28.09
CA PRO A 56 4.08 14.51 -29.10
C PRO A 56 2.68 14.81 -28.55
N ALA A 57 2.35 16.11 -28.49
CA ALA A 57 1.06 16.61 -28.09
C ALA A 57 0.03 16.33 -29.20
N VAL A 58 -0.85 15.36 -28.96
CA VAL A 58 -2.15 15.27 -29.62
C VAL A 58 -3.19 15.10 -28.52
N LEU A 59 -3.85 16.19 -28.17
CA LEU A 59 -5.00 16.21 -27.25
C LEU A 59 -6.23 16.69 -28.04
N PRO A 60 -7.35 15.94 -28.05
CA PRO A 60 -8.60 16.46 -28.58
C PRO A 60 -9.24 17.44 -27.58
N HIS A 61 -9.98 18.41 -28.11
CA HIS A 61 -10.81 19.37 -27.37
C HIS A 61 -11.82 18.62 -26.47
N ILE A 62 -11.77 18.89 -25.16
CA ILE A 62 -12.80 18.48 -24.19
C ILE A 62 -13.56 19.75 -23.79
N GLU A 63 -14.79 19.88 -24.28
CA GLU A 63 -15.72 20.93 -23.87
C GLU A 63 -16.30 20.65 -22.48
N SER A 64 -16.35 21.69 -21.65
CA SER A 64 -17.30 21.95 -20.55
C SER A 64 -17.79 20.73 -19.72
N LEU A 65 -17.06 20.39 -18.65
CA LEU A 65 -17.46 19.38 -17.67
C LEU A 65 -18.27 20.00 -16.51
N HIS A 66 -19.58 19.77 -16.51
CA HIS A 66 -20.49 20.12 -15.42
C HIS A 66 -20.13 19.41 -14.09
N THR A 67 -20.40 20.11 -12.98
CA THR A 67 -20.14 19.70 -11.59
C THR A 67 -20.98 18.52 -11.08
N GLY A 68 -21.96 18.04 -11.86
CA GLY A 68 -22.98 17.08 -11.43
C GLY A 68 -22.56 15.61 -11.27
N ASP A 69 -21.47 15.15 -11.90
CA ASP A 69 -21.05 13.74 -11.82
C ASP A 69 -19.63 13.57 -11.25
N ARG A 70 -19.46 13.85 -9.95
CA ARG A 70 -18.17 13.70 -9.26
C ARG A 70 -17.91 12.24 -8.84
N MET A 71 -18.93 11.54 -8.33
CA MET A 71 -18.80 10.14 -7.91
C MET A 71 -18.60 9.19 -9.09
N GLY A 72 -19.21 9.44 -10.26
CA GLY A 72 -18.95 8.66 -11.47
C GLY A 72 -17.50 8.76 -11.92
N ARG A 73 -16.91 9.97 -11.86
CA ARG A 73 -15.50 10.20 -12.22
C ARG A 73 -14.51 9.49 -11.30
N ASN A 74 -14.71 9.50 -9.98
CA ASN A 74 -13.82 8.78 -9.05
C ASN A 74 -13.89 7.26 -9.28
N ARG A 75 -15.09 6.72 -9.54
CA ARG A 75 -15.27 5.30 -9.88
C ARG A 75 -14.58 4.95 -11.21
N ASN A 76 -14.64 5.82 -12.20
CA ASN A 76 -13.92 5.62 -13.46
C ASN A 76 -12.41 5.66 -13.26
N LEU A 77 -11.88 6.61 -12.47
CA LEU A 77 -10.44 6.64 -12.15
C LEU A 77 -9.99 5.38 -11.42
N ALA A 78 -10.74 4.92 -10.40
CA ALA A 78 -10.43 3.69 -9.68
C ALA A 78 -10.38 2.48 -10.62
N ARG A 79 -11.35 2.37 -11.53
CA ARG A 79 -11.38 1.33 -12.56
C ARG A 79 -10.21 1.45 -13.55
N ASP A 80 -9.87 2.66 -13.99
CA ASP A 80 -8.75 2.89 -14.90
C ASP A 80 -7.41 2.50 -14.23
N ILE A 81 -7.22 2.83 -12.95
CA ILE A 81 -6.06 2.41 -12.15
C ILE A 81 -6.02 0.89 -12.07
N ARG A 82 -7.14 0.25 -11.72
CA ARG A 82 -7.28 -1.21 -11.67
C ARG A 82 -6.88 -1.86 -13.00
N ASP A 83 -7.42 -1.37 -14.11
CA ASP A 83 -7.17 -1.93 -15.45
C ASP A 83 -5.70 -1.82 -15.85
N VAL A 84 -5.05 -0.70 -15.51
CA VAL A 84 -3.60 -0.54 -15.72
C VAL A 84 -2.83 -1.54 -14.85
N LEU A 85 -3.14 -1.66 -13.57
CA LEU A 85 -2.46 -2.58 -12.66
C LEU A 85 -2.65 -4.04 -13.11
N ALA A 86 -3.88 -4.48 -13.36
CA ALA A 86 -4.19 -5.81 -13.87
C ALA A 86 -3.42 -6.16 -15.15
N LYS A 87 -3.27 -5.20 -16.06
CA LYS A 87 -2.55 -5.38 -17.32
C LYS A 87 -1.02 -5.45 -17.16
N TRP A 88 -0.46 -4.62 -16.30
CA TRP A 88 0.99 -4.39 -16.26
C TRP A 88 1.71 -5.11 -15.12
N LEU A 89 1.04 -5.32 -13.98
CA LEU A 89 1.66 -5.91 -12.80
C LEU A 89 2.17 -7.34 -13.04
N PRO A 90 1.42 -8.26 -13.67
CA PRO A 90 1.94 -9.61 -13.93
C PRO A 90 3.19 -9.61 -14.81
N LYS A 91 3.25 -8.72 -15.81
CA LYS A 91 4.42 -8.56 -16.69
C LYS A 91 5.63 -8.01 -15.96
N ALA A 92 5.41 -7.07 -15.04
CA ALA A 92 6.49 -6.54 -14.22
C ALA A 92 7.01 -7.57 -13.23
N VAL A 93 6.13 -8.33 -12.59
CA VAL A 93 6.48 -9.42 -11.67
C VAL A 93 7.26 -10.52 -12.38
N ALA A 94 6.81 -10.99 -13.54
CA ALA A 94 7.53 -11.99 -14.35
C ALA A 94 8.96 -11.57 -14.73
N SER A 95 9.24 -10.26 -14.69
CA SER A 95 10.55 -9.69 -15.00
C SER A 95 11.39 -9.30 -13.79
N ALA A 96 10.91 -9.59 -12.58
CA ALA A 96 11.58 -9.21 -11.34
C ALA A 96 12.80 -10.09 -11.04
N GLU A 97 13.00 -11.20 -11.75
CA GLU A 97 14.14 -12.13 -11.60
C GLU A 97 14.39 -12.45 -10.12
N LEU A 98 13.44 -13.13 -9.49
CA LEU A 98 13.54 -13.52 -8.08
C LEU A 98 14.49 -14.71 -7.90
N ASN A 99 15.41 -14.59 -6.95
CA ASN A 99 16.30 -15.67 -6.54
C ASN A 99 15.71 -16.54 -5.42
N SER A 100 14.65 -16.08 -4.77
CA SER A 100 13.94 -16.78 -3.71
C SER A 100 12.42 -16.72 -3.92
N PRO A 101 11.67 -17.75 -3.44
CA PRO A 101 10.22 -17.77 -3.57
C PRO A 101 9.56 -16.54 -2.95
N ALA A 102 8.61 -15.92 -3.65
CA ALA A 102 7.74 -14.90 -3.06
C ALA A 102 6.59 -15.56 -2.30
N TYR A 103 6.18 -14.99 -1.17
CA TYR A 103 4.94 -15.36 -0.48
C TYR A 103 3.86 -14.27 -0.60
N CYS A 104 4.21 -13.05 -1.00
CA CYS A 104 3.24 -11.98 -1.09
C CYS A 104 3.61 -10.96 -2.19
N LEU A 105 2.60 -10.56 -2.95
CA LEU A 105 2.60 -9.34 -3.76
C LEU A 105 1.66 -8.34 -3.09
N PHE A 106 2.22 -7.34 -2.43
CA PHE A 106 1.43 -6.30 -1.78
C PHE A 106 1.18 -5.14 -2.73
N ILE A 107 -0.02 -4.54 -2.64
CA ILE A 107 -0.39 -3.33 -3.36
C ILE A 107 -0.80 -2.28 -2.34
N TRP A 108 0.10 -1.34 -2.07
CA TRP A 108 -0.20 -0.25 -1.17
C TRP A 108 -1.00 0.81 -1.88
N TYR A 109 -2.03 1.30 -1.20
CA TYR A 109 -2.75 2.47 -1.65
C TYR A 109 -2.83 3.47 -0.51
N GLN A 110 -2.59 4.73 -0.86
CA GLN A 110 -3.08 5.83 -0.06
C GLN A 110 -4.46 6.16 -0.59
N ASP A 111 -5.37 6.49 0.30
CA ASP A 111 -6.66 7.00 -0.11
C ASP A 111 -6.52 8.34 -0.85
N PHE A 112 -7.60 8.78 -1.49
CA PHE A 112 -7.60 10.08 -2.18
C PHE A 112 -7.50 11.30 -1.23
N SER A 113 -7.25 11.08 0.07
CA SER A 113 -6.91 12.15 1.01
C SER A 113 -5.45 12.61 0.87
N GLY A 114 -4.60 11.81 0.22
CA GLY A 114 -3.18 12.12 0.03
C GLY A 114 -2.85 12.93 -1.24
N ASP A 115 -1.75 13.68 -1.16
CA ASP A 115 -1.09 14.31 -2.31
C ASP A 115 -0.49 13.30 -3.29
N ASP A 116 -0.42 12.01 -2.97
CA ASP A 116 -0.12 10.95 -3.92
C ASP A 116 -1.13 9.81 -3.75
N VAL A 117 -1.80 9.46 -4.83
CA VAL A 117 -2.84 8.41 -4.87
C VAL A 117 -2.41 7.26 -5.76
N THR A 118 -1.14 7.28 -6.17
CA THR A 118 -0.55 6.26 -7.02
C THR A 118 -0.29 5.03 -6.17
N PRO A 119 -0.96 3.89 -6.43
CA PRO A 119 -0.65 2.68 -5.71
C PRO A 119 0.81 2.29 -5.90
N GLN A 120 1.44 1.90 -4.80
CA GLN A 120 2.78 1.32 -4.76
C GLN A 120 2.66 -0.19 -4.61
N PHE A 121 3.69 -0.94 -4.94
CA PHE A 121 3.61 -2.39 -4.90
C PHE A 121 5.01 -3.00 -4.77
N GLY A 122 5.08 -4.19 -4.21
CA GLY A 122 6.32 -4.91 -4.05
C GLY A 122 6.10 -6.39 -3.76
N LEU A 123 7.19 -7.14 -3.86
CA LEU A 123 7.22 -8.58 -3.60
C LEU A 123 7.96 -8.83 -2.30
N ALA A 124 7.38 -9.65 -1.44
CA ALA A 124 8.02 -10.14 -0.23
C ALA A 124 8.41 -11.62 -0.40
N THR A 125 9.65 -11.94 -0.06
CA THR A 125 10.24 -13.27 -0.24
C THR A 125 10.09 -14.14 1.01
N SER A 126 10.10 -15.46 0.85
CA SER A 126 10.03 -16.39 1.97
C SER A 126 11.21 -16.19 2.93
N GLU A 127 12.40 -15.89 2.41
CA GLU A 127 13.58 -15.55 3.23
C GLU A 127 13.33 -14.35 4.15
N TYR A 128 12.62 -13.33 3.66
CA TYR A 128 12.24 -12.19 4.47
C TYR A 128 11.27 -12.59 5.59
N ARG A 129 10.25 -13.39 5.26
CA ARG A 129 9.30 -13.92 6.24
C ARG A 129 10.01 -14.73 7.33
N ASP A 130 10.88 -15.65 6.92
CA ASP A 130 11.58 -16.57 7.82
C ASP A 130 12.53 -15.79 8.74
N ALA A 131 13.25 -14.80 8.21
CA ALA A 131 14.08 -13.90 9.02
C ALA A 131 13.27 -13.10 10.07
N CYS A 132 12.07 -12.62 9.74
CA CYS A 132 11.20 -11.98 10.72
C CYS A 132 10.78 -12.93 11.85
N LEU A 133 10.42 -14.17 11.51
CA LEU A 133 10.01 -15.17 12.50
C LEU A 133 11.16 -15.58 13.42
N GLU A 134 12.39 -15.61 12.92
CA GLU A 134 13.58 -15.98 13.69
C GLU A 134 14.06 -14.86 14.62
N THR A 135 13.99 -13.61 14.16
CA THR A 135 14.62 -12.46 14.85
C THR A 135 13.66 -11.69 15.76
N MET A 136 12.35 -11.76 15.51
CA MET A 136 11.37 -10.94 16.20
C MET A 136 10.47 -11.76 17.13
N ARG A 137 9.88 -11.08 18.11
CA ARG A 137 8.75 -11.67 18.85
C ARG A 137 7.63 -11.96 17.86
N LYS A 138 6.93 -13.09 18.03
CA LYS A 138 5.88 -13.56 17.10
C LYS A 138 4.91 -12.45 16.65
N SER A 139 4.34 -11.69 17.56
CA SER A 139 3.40 -10.59 17.22
C SER A 139 4.03 -9.51 16.33
N SER A 140 5.29 -9.16 16.60
CA SER A 140 6.05 -8.19 15.79
C SER A 140 6.48 -8.78 14.45
N ALA A 141 6.81 -10.08 14.41
CA ALA A 141 7.13 -10.77 13.17
C ALA A 141 5.93 -10.76 12.22
N LEU A 142 4.73 -11.09 12.73
CA LEU A 142 3.50 -11.10 11.93
C LEU A 142 3.17 -9.71 11.38
N GLU A 143 3.30 -8.67 12.20
CA GLU A 143 3.14 -7.29 11.71
C GLU A 143 4.15 -6.96 10.61
N ALA A 144 5.43 -7.31 10.77
CA ALA A 144 6.47 -7.05 9.78
C ALA A 144 6.25 -7.81 8.46
N ILE A 145 5.77 -9.05 8.53
CA ILE A 145 5.46 -9.89 7.36
C ILE A 145 4.36 -9.22 6.52
N TRP A 146 3.30 -8.73 7.15
CA TRP A 146 2.13 -8.21 6.45
C TRP A 146 2.14 -6.68 6.26
N LYS A 147 3.14 -5.99 6.83
CA LYS A 147 3.43 -4.56 6.60
C LYS A 147 4.87 -4.31 6.13
N PRO A 148 5.31 -4.92 5.01
CA PRO A 148 6.69 -4.81 4.53
C PRO A 148 7.10 -3.37 4.15
N GLN A 149 6.15 -2.42 4.07
CA GLN A 149 6.43 -0.99 3.86
C GLN A 149 7.35 -0.35 4.86
N GLN A 150 7.35 -0.85 6.10
CA GLN A 150 8.20 -0.33 7.15
C GLN A 150 9.69 -0.62 6.88
N ILE A 151 10.00 -1.34 5.80
CA ILE A 151 11.33 -1.89 5.51
C ILE A 151 11.86 -1.39 4.16
N CYS A 152 10.98 -1.26 3.16
CA CYS A 152 11.37 -0.83 1.83
C CYS A 152 11.76 0.66 1.74
N HIS A 153 11.41 1.50 2.71
CA HIS A 153 11.70 2.93 2.64
C HIS A 153 12.57 3.45 3.79
N ASP A 154 13.57 4.26 3.44
CA ASP A 154 14.16 5.22 4.38
C ASP A 154 13.12 6.32 4.69
N PRO A 155 13.12 6.93 5.90
CA PRO A 155 12.15 7.95 6.29
C PRO A 155 12.01 9.05 5.21
N PRO A 156 10.77 9.49 4.92
CA PRO A 156 9.95 10.20 5.91
C PRO A 156 8.58 9.54 6.17
N PHE A 157 8.50 8.21 6.09
CA PHE A 157 7.23 7.53 6.28
C PHE A 157 6.96 7.27 7.78
N PRO A 158 5.76 7.62 8.30
CA PRO A 158 5.40 7.45 9.70
C PRO A 158 5.12 5.97 10.02
N GLY A 159 6.17 5.17 10.06
CA GLY A 159 6.18 3.81 10.58
C GLY A 159 7.34 3.67 11.55
N TRP A 160 7.15 2.94 12.65
CA TRP A 160 8.30 2.53 13.46
C TRP A 160 9.16 1.65 12.55
N PRO A 161 10.46 1.96 12.34
CA PRO A 161 11.32 1.07 11.58
C PRO A 161 11.32 -0.26 12.33
N VAL A 162 10.73 -1.29 11.74
CA VAL A 162 10.95 -2.67 12.17
C VAL A 162 12.45 -2.81 12.25
N HIS A 163 12.98 -3.08 13.45
CA HIS A 163 14.41 -2.98 13.82
C HIS A 163 15.32 -3.35 12.65
N GLN A 164 15.72 -2.34 11.87
CA GLN A 164 16.30 -2.54 10.54
C GLN A 164 17.61 -3.35 10.61
N ALA A 165 18.28 -3.34 11.77
CA ALA A 165 19.53 -4.02 12.00
C ALA A 165 19.44 -5.55 11.80
N ASP A 166 18.32 -6.18 12.15
CA ASP A 166 18.23 -7.65 12.16
C ASP A 166 17.82 -8.23 10.79
N CYS A 167 17.29 -7.40 9.88
CA CYS A 167 16.86 -7.83 8.53
C CYS A 167 17.46 -6.98 7.40
N GLU A 168 18.46 -6.14 7.67
CA GLU A 168 18.99 -5.13 6.72
C GLU A 168 19.36 -5.70 5.33
N PRO A 169 20.08 -6.84 5.21
CA PRO A 169 20.45 -7.36 3.89
C PRO A 169 19.23 -7.79 3.07
N ILE A 170 18.24 -8.39 3.72
CA ILE A 170 17.03 -8.90 3.07
C ILE A 170 16.07 -7.75 2.74
N ALA A 171 16.05 -6.73 3.60
CA ALA A 171 15.37 -5.46 3.35
C ALA A 171 15.91 -4.75 2.09
N ALA A 172 17.24 -4.75 1.90
CA ALA A 172 17.87 -4.16 0.73
C ALA A 172 17.46 -4.87 -0.57
N GLN A 173 17.40 -6.19 -0.57
CA GLN A 173 16.93 -6.98 -1.71
C GLN A 173 15.45 -6.67 -2.03
N SER A 174 14.60 -6.59 -1.00
CA SER A 174 13.19 -6.23 -1.16
C SER A 174 13.02 -4.81 -1.72
N ARG A 175 13.87 -3.86 -1.30
CA ARG A 175 13.92 -2.49 -1.84
C ARG A 175 14.33 -2.46 -3.31
N GLU A 176 15.31 -3.27 -3.71
CA GLU A 176 15.71 -3.37 -5.12
C GLU A 176 14.58 -3.94 -6.00
N LEU A 177 13.86 -4.94 -5.50
CA LEU A 177 12.69 -5.50 -6.19
C LEU A 177 11.58 -4.47 -6.32
N TYR A 178 11.28 -3.76 -5.24
CA TYR A 178 10.34 -2.64 -5.26
C TYR A 178 10.70 -1.60 -6.33
N ASP A 179 11.96 -1.17 -6.38
CA ASP A 179 12.45 -0.20 -7.37
C ASP A 179 12.27 -0.70 -8.81
N ARG A 180 12.59 -1.97 -9.07
CA ARG A 180 12.45 -2.59 -10.40
C ARG A 180 11.00 -2.67 -10.83
N LEU A 181 10.11 -3.12 -9.94
CA LEU A 181 8.68 -3.18 -10.21
C LEU A 181 8.11 -1.78 -10.45
N SER A 182 8.41 -0.86 -9.53
CA SER A 182 7.93 0.52 -9.57
C SER A 182 8.29 1.16 -10.90
N ARG A 183 9.54 1.08 -11.37
CA ARG A 183 9.93 1.68 -12.66
C ARG A 183 9.10 1.19 -13.85
N ARG A 184 8.62 -0.06 -13.83
CA ARG A 184 7.85 -0.66 -14.94
C ARG A 184 6.37 -0.31 -14.90
N VAL A 185 5.77 -0.29 -13.71
CA VAL A 185 4.31 -0.13 -13.53
C VAL A 185 3.93 1.29 -13.12
N PHE A 186 4.78 1.98 -12.36
CA PHE A 186 4.53 3.34 -11.89
C PHE A 186 4.34 4.32 -13.05
N GLY A 187 5.12 4.20 -14.12
CA GLY A 187 4.96 5.07 -15.30
C GLY A 187 3.54 5.04 -15.89
N PRO A 188 3.00 3.86 -16.27
CA PRO A 188 1.60 3.71 -16.68
C PRO A 188 0.57 4.24 -15.67
N VAL A 189 0.70 3.90 -14.38
CA VAL A 189 -0.27 4.28 -13.34
C VAL A 189 -0.23 5.79 -13.08
N ALA A 190 0.97 6.36 -12.90
CA ALA A 190 1.19 7.78 -12.71
C ALA A 190 0.64 8.59 -13.88
N ARG A 191 0.68 8.08 -15.12
CA ARG A 191 0.04 8.75 -16.28
C ARG A 191 -1.48 8.82 -16.15
N VAL A 192 -2.13 7.78 -15.64
CA VAL A 192 -3.60 7.78 -15.41
C VAL A 192 -3.94 8.74 -14.27
N VAL A 193 -3.22 8.64 -13.14
CA VAL A 193 -3.39 9.54 -11.99
C VAL A 193 -3.17 11.00 -12.39
N TRP A 194 -2.06 11.29 -13.08
CA TRP A 194 -1.72 12.62 -13.57
C TRP A 194 -2.79 13.17 -14.53
N ARG A 195 -3.28 12.35 -15.48
CA ARG A 195 -4.33 12.78 -16.42
C ARG A 195 -5.59 13.22 -15.66
N VAL A 196 -6.01 12.48 -14.66
CA VAL A 196 -7.23 12.81 -13.91
C VAL A 196 -7.03 13.98 -12.94
N ARG A 197 -5.82 14.14 -12.38
CA ARG A 197 -5.47 15.27 -11.53
C ARG A 197 -5.39 16.59 -12.28
N ASN A 198 -4.74 16.64 -13.44
CA ASN A 198 -4.62 17.90 -14.21
C ASN A 198 -5.94 18.35 -14.85
N LEU A 199 -6.97 17.51 -14.82
CA LEU A 199 -8.34 17.92 -15.14
C LEU A 199 -9.04 18.62 -13.97
N ARG A 200 -8.37 18.82 -12.82
CA ARG A 200 -8.91 19.50 -11.63
C ARG A 200 -8.07 20.73 -11.29
N ALA A 201 -8.67 21.92 -11.38
CA ALA A 201 -8.07 23.16 -10.92
C ALA A 201 -8.25 23.41 -9.41
N ASP A 202 -9.16 22.70 -8.73
CA ASP A 202 -9.48 22.94 -7.32
C ASP A 202 -9.28 21.66 -6.48
N SER A 203 -8.24 21.65 -5.64
CA SER A 203 -7.69 20.45 -4.99
C SER A 203 -8.28 20.06 -3.64
N GLN A 204 -8.99 20.96 -2.95
CA GLN A 204 -9.40 20.72 -1.55
C GLN A 204 -10.66 19.85 -1.38
N GLU A 205 -11.51 19.68 -2.39
CA GLU A 205 -12.78 18.94 -2.24
C GLU A 205 -12.66 17.42 -2.50
N LEU A 206 -11.45 16.90 -2.72
CA LEU A 206 -11.17 15.49 -2.98
C LEU A 206 -11.06 14.63 -1.70
N GLU A 207 -10.74 15.25 -0.56
CA GLU A 207 -10.20 14.56 0.61
C GLU A 207 -11.23 13.76 1.42
N MET A 208 -12.52 14.10 1.36
CA MET A 208 -13.50 13.58 2.34
C MET A 208 -14.42 12.44 1.85
N LEU A 209 -14.43 12.07 0.55
CA LEU A 209 -15.50 11.20 0.00
C LEU A 209 -15.06 10.07 -0.95
N ALA A 210 -13.82 9.57 -0.92
CA ALA A 210 -13.44 8.53 -1.90
C ALA A 210 -12.50 7.41 -1.41
N LEU A 211 -12.45 7.11 -0.12
CA LEU A 211 -11.76 5.90 0.37
C LEU A 211 -12.27 4.61 -0.30
N ASN A 212 -13.58 4.51 -0.58
CA ASN A 212 -14.18 3.26 -1.02
C ASN A 212 -13.93 2.88 -2.49
N PRO A 213 -14.06 3.77 -3.51
CA PRO A 213 -14.00 3.30 -4.89
C PRO A 213 -12.66 2.69 -5.31
N LEU A 214 -11.52 3.25 -4.87
CA LEU A 214 -10.21 2.68 -5.19
C LEU A 214 -9.98 1.37 -4.45
N ARG A 215 -10.25 1.36 -3.15
CA ARG A 215 -10.14 0.17 -2.30
C ARG A 215 -10.96 -1.00 -2.87
N ASP A 216 -12.22 -0.76 -3.21
CA ASP A 216 -13.12 -1.76 -3.79
C ASP A 216 -12.59 -2.32 -5.12
N GLU A 217 -12.06 -1.46 -6.00
CA GLU A 217 -11.50 -1.93 -7.28
C GLU A 217 -10.17 -2.68 -7.08
N LEU A 218 -9.35 -2.30 -6.09
CA LEU A 218 -8.14 -3.04 -5.73
C LEU A 218 -8.46 -4.41 -5.13
N HIS A 219 -9.50 -4.52 -4.29
CA HIS A 219 -9.99 -5.82 -3.80
C HIS A 219 -10.40 -6.72 -4.96
N LYS A 220 -11.23 -6.23 -5.88
CA LYS A 220 -11.65 -6.99 -7.07
C LYS A 220 -10.46 -7.48 -7.89
N MET A 221 -9.48 -6.61 -8.11
CA MET A 221 -8.26 -6.97 -8.84
C MET A 221 -7.43 -8.02 -8.11
N ALA A 222 -7.24 -7.89 -6.80
CA ALA A 222 -6.48 -8.85 -6.02
C ALA A 222 -7.15 -10.23 -6.04
N ILE A 223 -8.49 -10.29 -5.92
CA ILE A 223 -9.26 -11.53 -6.08
C ILE A 223 -9.03 -12.13 -7.48
N GLU A 224 -9.16 -11.32 -8.54
CA GLU A 224 -8.93 -11.77 -9.92
C GLU A 224 -7.50 -12.30 -10.09
N MET A 225 -6.49 -11.61 -9.56
CA MET A 225 -5.09 -12.02 -9.63
C MET A 225 -4.80 -13.29 -8.84
N ASN A 226 -5.41 -13.46 -7.66
CA ASN A 226 -5.25 -14.66 -6.84
C ASN A 226 -5.89 -15.90 -7.49
N THR A 227 -6.93 -15.72 -8.29
CA THR A 227 -7.73 -16.82 -8.85
C THR A 227 -7.39 -17.14 -10.30
N SER A 228 -7.00 -16.15 -11.10
CA SER A 228 -6.90 -16.26 -12.56
C SER A 228 -5.46 -16.32 -13.07
N ILE A 229 -4.47 -15.98 -12.24
CA ILE A 229 -3.06 -15.97 -12.64
C ILE A 229 -2.32 -17.14 -12.00
N ALA A 230 -1.72 -17.99 -12.84
CA ALA A 230 -0.80 -19.03 -12.42
C ALA A 230 0.57 -18.41 -12.06
N TRP A 231 0.67 -17.83 -10.86
CA TRP A 231 1.89 -17.12 -10.43
C TRP A 231 3.16 -17.98 -10.45
N PHE A 232 3.03 -19.28 -10.18
CA PHE A 232 4.13 -20.25 -10.23
C PHE A 232 4.74 -20.39 -11.64
N ASP A 233 4.00 -20.06 -12.71
CA ASP A 233 4.52 -20.03 -14.08
C ASP A 233 5.29 -18.75 -14.38
N LEU A 234 5.13 -17.71 -13.56
CA LEU A 234 5.75 -16.39 -13.77
C LEU A 234 6.99 -16.18 -12.90
N ILE A 235 6.93 -16.59 -11.64
CA ILE A 235 7.99 -16.44 -10.65
C ILE A 235 7.97 -17.61 -9.65
N PRO A 236 9.09 -17.91 -8.98
CA PRO A 236 9.08 -18.79 -7.81
C PRO A 236 8.16 -18.21 -6.73
N VAL A 237 7.18 -19.00 -6.28
CA VAL A 237 6.24 -18.61 -5.21
C VAL A 237 6.10 -19.74 -4.20
N THR A 238 5.69 -19.39 -2.98
CA THR A 238 5.30 -20.35 -1.95
C THR A 238 3.86 -20.84 -2.16
N ASP A 239 3.51 -21.96 -1.54
CA ASP A 239 2.14 -22.52 -1.61
C ASP A 239 1.09 -21.55 -1.05
N ASP A 240 1.47 -20.71 -0.09
CA ASP A 240 0.65 -19.69 0.54
C ASP A 240 0.75 -18.31 -0.14
N PHE A 241 1.29 -18.24 -1.37
CA PHE A 241 1.38 -16.98 -2.09
C PHE A 241 0.02 -16.30 -2.30
N VAL A 242 -0.03 -15.00 -1.98
CA VAL A 242 -1.20 -14.15 -2.14
C VAL A 242 -0.86 -12.77 -2.71
N VAL A 243 -1.82 -12.20 -3.44
CA VAL A 243 -1.88 -10.79 -3.80
C VAL A 243 -2.83 -10.09 -2.83
N PHE A 244 -2.36 -9.04 -2.18
CA PHE A 244 -3.10 -8.38 -1.11
C PHE A 244 -2.93 -6.85 -1.19
N PRO A 245 -4.02 -6.08 -1.36
CA PRO A 245 -3.98 -4.64 -1.23
C PRO A 245 -3.89 -4.26 0.25
N CYS A 246 -3.15 -3.23 0.60
CA CYS A 246 -3.03 -2.76 1.98
C CYS A 246 -3.10 -1.25 2.02
N ASP A 247 -3.91 -0.70 2.91
CA ASP A 247 -3.87 0.74 3.14
C ASP A 247 -2.50 1.17 3.66
N TYR A 248 -2.09 2.36 3.28
CA TYR A 248 -0.78 2.90 3.60
C TYR A 248 -0.42 2.86 5.10
N ILE A 249 -1.40 3.06 5.99
CA ILE A 249 -1.21 3.09 7.45
C ILE A 249 -1.37 1.68 8.07
N GLY A 250 -1.92 0.72 7.33
CA GLY A 250 -2.26 -0.62 7.81
C GLY A 250 -3.46 -0.62 8.76
N CYS A 251 -4.27 0.45 8.80
CA CYS A 251 -5.49 0.55 9.61
C CYS A 251 -6.56 -0.45 9.15
N TRP A 252 -6.53 -0.81 7.87
CA TRP A 252 -7.52 -1.64 7.19
C TRP A 252 -6.96 -3.00 6.77
N ALA A 253 -5.73 -3.33 7.20
CA ALA A 253 -5.05 -4.55 6.79
C ALA A 253 -5.89 -5.83 7.01
N TYR A 254 -6.65 -5.91 8.12
CA TYR A 254 -7.58 -7.02 8.39
C TYR A 254 -8.67 -7.16 7.35
N ASP A 255 -9.39 -6.07 7.15
CA ASP A 255 -10.52 -6.03 6.22
C ASP A 255 -10.05 -6.24 4.79
N ASP A 256 -8.91 -5.65 4.41
CA ASP A 256 -8.32 -5.81 3.09
C ASP A 256 -7.87 -7.24 2.83
N PHE A 257 -7.29 -7.90 3.83
CA PHE A 257 -6.83 -9.28 3.72
C PHE A 257 -8.03 -10.21 3.54
N THR A 258 -9.02 -10.07 4.42
CA THR A 258 -10.24 -10.87 4.40
C THR A 258 -11.03 -10.67 3.10
N ALA A 259 -11.04 -9.45 2.55
CA ALA A 259 -11.74 -9.15 1.31
C ALA A 259 -11.03 -9.68 0.06
N ALA A 260 -9.69 -9.69 0.04
CA ALA A 260 -8.90 -9.98 -1.17
C ALA A 260 -8.35 -11.41 -1.26
N VAL A 261 -8.16 -12.08 -0.13
CA VAL A 261 -7.49 -13.38 -0.06
C VAL A 261 -8.51 -14.52 -0.11
N PRO A 262 -8.39 -15.47 -1.06
CA PRO A 262 -9.24 -16.66 -1.11
C PRO A 262 -9.22 -17.47 0.19
N THR A 263 -10.35 -18.05 0.58
CA THR A 263 -10.49 -18.76 1.86
C THR A 263 -9.54 -19.95 2.03
N ASP A 264 -9.25 -20.67 0.94
CA ASP A 264 -8.29 -21.78 0.93
C ASP A 264 -6.85 -21.30 1.19
N LYS A 265 -6.47 -20.14 0.64
CA LYS A 265 -5.19 -19.48 0.90
C LYS A 265 -5.11 -18.93 2.32
N ALA A 266 -6.17 -18.29 2.82
CA ALA A 266 -6.25 -17.86 4.21
C ALA A 266 -6.05 -19.03 5.18
N ALA A 267 -6.70 -20.19 4.92
CA ALA A 267 -6.53 -21.38 5.74
C ALA A 267 -5.11 -22.00 5.68
N LEU A 268 -4.34 -21.77 4.62
CA LEU A 268 -2.92 -22.15 4.56
C LEU A 268 -2.09 -21.23 5.46
N ILE A 269 -2.33 -19.93 5.38
CA ILE A 269 -1.66 -18.90 6.20
C ILE A 269 -1.93 -19.13 7.69
N ASP A 270 -3.18 -19.41 8.06
CA ASP A 270 -3.57 -19.72 9.44
C ASP A 270 -2.87 -20.98 9.96
N ARG A 271 -2.85 -22.06 9.17
CA ARG A 271 -2.17 -23.32 9.55
C ARG A 271 -0.66 -23.15 9.71
N ALA A 272 -0.06 -22.21 8.97
CA ALA A 272 1.35 -21.85 9.12
C ALA A 272 1.60 -20.98 10.37
N GLY A 273 0.55 -20.57 11.10
CA GLY A 273 0.66 -19.66 12.23
C GLY A 273 1.06 -18.24 11.80
N LEU A 274 0.75 -17.90 10.55
CA LEU A 274 1.08 -16.64 9.88
C LEU A 274 -0.11 -15.68 9.78
N ASN A 275 -1.23 -15.98 10.45
CA ASN A 275 -2.37 -15.09 10.48
C ASN A 275 -1.91 -13.71 11.02
N PRO A 276 -2.08 -12.61 10.28
CA PRO A 276 -1.61 -11.29 10.71
C PRO A 276 -2.32 -10.77 11.97
N PHE A 277 -3.35 -11.47 12.46
CA PHE A 277 -4.34 -10.96 13.40
C PHE A 277 -4.52 -11.85 14.64
N ASP A 278 -3.66 -12.87 14.79
CA ASP A 278 -3.54 -13.73 15.97
C ASP A 278 -2.59 -13.16 17.05
#